data_AF-A0A535BIP3-F1
#
_entry.id   AF-A0A535BIP3-F1
#
_cell.length_a   1.000
_cell.length_b   1.000
_cell.length_c   1.000
_cell.angle_alpha   90.00
_cell.angle_beta   90.00
_cell.angle_gamma   90.00
#
_symmetry.space_group_name_H-M   'P 1'
#
loop_
_entity.id
_entity.type
_entity.pdbx_description
1 polymer ?
#
loop_
_entity_poly.entity_id
_entity_poly.type
_entity_poly.pdbx_seq_one_letter_code
_entity_poly.pdbx_strand_id
1 'polypeptide(L)'
;MQNGASAEKVEAALGDYPKSPIFSPREKLALELCERMTYTNKRDTDRFFNRLKRHFTEEELVELAAIIALENFRSKFNPVFAVESQGFCPLPAVKEVAERASRRFHE
;
A
#
# COMPACT_ATOMS: atom_id res chain seq x y z
N MET A 1 -14.08 -4.10 -7.72
CA MET A 1 -14.08 -2.82 -6.96
C MET A 1 -14.75 -1.75 -7.81
N GLN A 2 -15.34 -0.71 -7.22
CA GLN A 2 -16.20 0.24 -7.96
C GLN A 2 -15.49 0.96 -9.12
N ASN A 3 -14.19 1.23 -9.04
CA ASN A 3 -13.42 1.96 -10.09
C ASN A 3 -11.95 1.50 -10.24
N GLY A 4 -11.64 0.19 -10.14
CA GLY A 4 -10.22 -0.22 -10.13
C GLY A 4 -9.95 -1.72 -10.22
N ALA A 5 -8.84 -2.15 -9.61
CA ALA A 5 -8.32 -3.52 -9.66
C ALA A 5 -9.35 -4.60 -9.27
N SER A 6 -9.16 -5.82 -9.80
CA SER A 6 -9.95 -7.00 -9.41
C SER A 6 -9.76 -7.32 -7.93
N ALA A 7 -10.76 -7.95 -7.31
CA ALA A 7 -10.66 -8.38 -5.91
C ALA A 7 -9.44 -9.30 -5.71
N GLU A 8 -9.21 -10.23 -6.64
CA GLU A 8 -8.04 -11.10 -6.71
C GLU A 8 -6.72 -10.32 -6.71
N LYS A 9 -6.63 -9.25 -7.51
CA LYS A 9 -5.41 -8.45 -7.59
C LYS A 9 -5.15 -7.67 -6.31
N VAL A 10 -6.19 -7.18 -5.64
CA VAL A 10 -6.03 -6.51 -4.33
C VAL A 10 -5.65 -7.52 -3.25
N GLU A 11 -6.26 -8.70 -3.24
CA GLU A 11 -5.89 -9.77 -2.32
C GLU A 11 -4.44 -10.23 -2.54
N ALA A 12 -4.02 -10.40 -3.78
CA ALA A 12 -2.65 -10.75 -4.13
C ALA A 12 -1.62 -9.71 -3.67
N ALA A 13 -2.02 -8.43 -3.56
CA ALA A 13 -1.14 -7.36 -3.07
C ALA A 13 -0.87 -7.48 -1.55
N LEU A 14 -1.79 -8.09 -0.80
CA LEU A 14 -1.64 -8.36 0.63
C LEU A 14 -0.79 -9.62 0.91
N GLY A 15 -0.59 -10.48 -0.10
CA GLY A 15 0.23 -11.68 -0.02
C GLY A 15 1.67 -11.48 -0.55
N ASP A 16 2.27 -12.56 -1.07
CA ASP A 16 3.61 -12.53 -1.69
C ASP A 16 3.54 -11.98 -3.14
N TYR A 17 3.18 -10.69 -3.26
CA TYR A 17 3.09 -9.99 -4.54
C TYR A 17 4.37 -10.10 -5.41
N PRO A 18 5.60 -10.16 -4.86
CA PRO A 18 6.80 -10.35 -5.68
C PRO A 18 6.75 -11.65 -6.50
N LYS A 19 6.19 -12.72 -5.95
CA LYS A 19 6.03 -14.01 -6.63
C LYS A 19 4.74 -14.12 -7.46
N SER A 20 3.75 -13.28 -7.20
CA SER A 20 2.48 -13.35 -7.89
C SER A 20 2.62 -12.99 -9.39
N PRO A 21 2.05 -13.80 -10.31
CA PRO A 21 2.09 -13.51 -11.74
C PRO A 21 1.08 -12.44 -12.18
N ILE A 22 0.12 -12.05 -11.32
CA ILE A 22 -0.93 -11.07 -11.65
C ILE A 22 -0.43 -9.62 -11.78
N PHE A 23 0.78 -9.36 -11.25
CA PHE A 23 1.41 -8.04 -11.31
C PHE A 23 2.48 -8.01 -12.40
N SER A 24 2.41 -6.97 -13.22
CA SER A 24 3.49 -6.64 -14.14
C SER A 24 4.77 -6.26 -13.39
N PRO A 25 5.95 -6.30 -14.04
CA PRO A 25 7.20 -5.82 -13.43
C PRO A 25 7.12 -4.38 -12.92
N ARG A 26 6.42 -3.50 -13.64
CA ARG A 26 6.21 -2.10 -13.25
C ARG A 26 5.36 -1.99 -11.99
N GLU A 27 4.28 -2.76 -11.88
CA GLU A 27 3.42 -2.79 -10.68
C GLU A 27 4.15 -3.34 -9.46
N LYS A 28 4.92 -4.42 -9.61
CA LYS A 28 5.76 -4.96 -8.52
C LYS A 28 6.76 -3.92 -8.02
N LEU A 29 7.32 -3.12 -8.92
CA LEU A 29 8.26 -2.07 -8.56
C LEU A 29 7.59 -0.90 -7.82
N ALA A 30 6.35 -0.54 -8.18
CA ALA A 30 5.55 0.43 -7.45
C ALA A 30 5.18 -0.07 -6.03
N LEU A 31 4.82 -1.36 -5.90
CA LEU A 31 4.59 -2.00 -4.60
C LEU A 31 5.87 -2.04 -3.75
N GLU A 32 7.03 -2.34 -4.36
CA GLU A 32 8.33 -2.30 -3.66
C GLU A 32 8.66 -0.88 -3.16
N LEU A 33 8.35 0.17 -3.96
CA LEU A 33 8.50 1.57 -3.53
C LEU A 33 7.57 1.89 -2.36
N CYS A 34 6.30 1.48 -2.42
CA CYS A 34 5.33 1.65 -1.34
C CYS A 34 5.85 1.04 -0.03
N GLU A 35 6.35 -0.19 -0.08
CA GLU A 35 6.95 -0.83 1.09
C GLU A 35 8.18 -0.08 1.62
N ARG A 36 9.09 0.36 0.76
CA ARG A 36 10.31 1.08 1.19
C ARG A 36 10.01 2.43 1.84
N MET A 37 9.03 3.17 1.31
CA MET A 37 8.59 4.43 1.91
C MET A 37 7.81 4.24 3.22
N THR A 38 7.14 3.10 3.40
CA THR A 38 6.31 2.81 4.58
C THR A 38 7.13 2.21 5.73
N TYR A 39 7.98 1.23 5.42
CA TYR A 39 8.82 0.56 6.41
C TYR A 39 10.11 1.34 6.63
N THR A 40 10.22 2.05 7.76
CA THR A 40 11.34 2.94 8.09
C THR A 40 12.71 2.25 8.16
N ASN A 41 12.76 0.93 8.26
CA ASN A 41 13.98 0.13 8.22
C ASN A 41 14.45 -0.20 6.79
N LYS A 42 13.62 0.02 5.76
CA LYS A 42 13.96 -0.20 4.35
C LYS A 42 14.47 1.11 3.75
N ARG A 43 15.78 1.34 3.77
CA ARG A 43 16.36 2.52 3.11
C ARG A 43 16.25 2.40 1.59
N ASP A 44 15.89 3.51 0.95
CA ASP A 44 16.07 3.68 -0.48
C ASP A 44 17.56 3.77 -0.82
N THR A 45 17.93 3.14 -1.92
CA THR A 45 19.32 3.14 -2.43
C THR A 45 19.31 3.70 -3.83
N ASP A 46 20.39 4.33 -4.26
CA ASP A 46 20.55 4.80 -5.65
C ASP A 46 20.31 3.68 -6.67
N ARG A 47 20.69 2.44 -6.30
CA ARG A 47 20.42 1.25 -7.11
C ARG A 47 18.92 1.03 -7.32
N PHE A 48 18.11 1.19 -6.27
CA PHE A 48 16.66 1.07 -6.37
C PHE A 48 16.05 2.21 -7.17
N PHE A 49 16.48 3.45 -6.91
CA PHE A 49 16.01 4.62 -7.65
C PHE A 49 16.33 4.52 -9.16
N ASN A 50 17.50 3.99 -9.52
CA ASN A 50 17.85 3.71 -10.91
C ASN A 50 17.01 2.59 -11.55
N ARG A 51 16.49 1.63 -10.77
CA ARG A 51 15.49 0.67 -11.28
C ARG A 51 14.18 1.37 -11.58
N LEU A 52 13.72 2.26 -10.69
CA LEU A 52 12.49 3.04 -10.86
C LEU A 52 12.53 3.88 -12.14
N LYS A 53 13.61 4.64 -12.37
CA LYS A 53 13.79 5.48 -13.56
C LYS A 53 13.81 4.73 -14.90
N ARG A 54 13.97 3.40 -14.90
CA ARG A 54 13.82 2.58 -16.12
C ARG A 54 12.38 2.26 -16.46
N HIS A 55 11.49 2.35 -15.49
CA HIS A 55 10.09 1.99 -15.65
C HIS A 55 9.17 3.19 -15.56
N PHE A 56 9.55 4.28 -14.90
CA PHE A 56 8.72 5.45 -14.63
C PHE A 56 9.40 6.74 -15.07
N THR A 57 8.62 7.72 -15.53
CA THR A 57 9.08 9.10 -15.68
C THR A 57 9.22 9.78 -14.32
N GLU A 58 9.85 10.96 -14.28
CA GLU A 58 9.97 11.71 -13.03
C GLU A 58 8.60 12.18 -12.52
N GLU A 59 7.70 12.60 -13.41
CA GLU A 59 6.33 13.00 -13.08
C GLU A 59 5.55 11.83 -12.47
N GLU A 60 5.63 10.64 -13.07
CA GLU A 60 4.97 9.43 -12.54
C GLU A 60 5.53 9.05 -11.16
N LEU A 61 6.82 9.24 -10.91
CA LEU A 61 7.43 8.99 -9.60
C LEU A 61 6.98 10.02 -8.55
N VAL A 62 6.82 11.29 -8.94
CA VAL A 62 6.26 12.32 -8.05
C VAL A 62 4.84 11.96 -7.63
N GLU A 63 4.00 11.55 -8.59
CA GLU A 63 2.62 11.15 -8.30
C GLU A 63 2.56 9.91 -7.39
N LEU A 64 3.34 8.88 -7.69
CA LEU A 64 3.42 7.67 -6.87
C LEU A 64 3.87 7.98 -5.44
N ALA A 65 4.95 8.75 -5.30
CA ALA A 65 5.47 9.12 -3.99
C ALA A 65 4.46 9.96 -3.20
N ALA A 66 3.75 10.88 -3.86
CA ALA A 66 2.74 11.71 -3.22
C ALA A 66 1.58 10.88 -2.63
N ILE A 67 1.05 9.91 -3.39
CA ILE A 67 -0.04 9.04 -2.91
C ILE A 67 0.45 8.15 -1.76
N ILE A 68 1.63 7.55 -1.89
CA ILE A 68 2.20 6.71 -0.81
C ILE A 68 2.42 7.54 0.47
N ALA A 69 2.96 8.76 0.34
CA ALA A 69 3.16 9.65 1.47
C ALA A 69 1.84 10.04 2.15
N LEU A 70 0.79 10.31 1.37
CA LEU A 70 -0.54 10.63 1.90
C LEU A 70 -1.14 9.46 2.70
N GLU A 71 -1.01 8.23 2.21
CA GLU A 71 -1.49 7.05 2.95
C GLU A 71 -0.66 6.78 4.20
N ASN A 72 0.65 7.07 4.17
CA ASN A 72 1.50 7.02 5.37
C ASN A 72 1.16 8.10 6.40
N PHE A 73 0.70 9.27 5.95
CA PHE A 73 0.12 10.28 6.84
C PHE A 73 -1.17 9.77 7.47
N ARG A 74 -2.11 9.26 6.65
CA ARG A 74 -3.41 8.75 7.11
C ARG A 74 -3.27 7.59 8.09
N SER A 75 -2.30 6.69 7.88
CA SER A 75 -2.05 5.57 8.79
C SER A 75 -1.60 6.00 10.20
N LYS A 76 -1.07 7.21 10.36
CA LYS A 76 -0.69 7.81 11.65
C LYS A 76 -1.75 8.76 12.20
N PHE A 77 -2.40 9.50 11.32
CA PHE A 77 -3.43 10.47 11.68
C PHE A 77 -4.72 9.79 12.14
N ASN A 78 -5.22 8.83 11.39
CA ASN A 78 -6.51 8.18 11.65
C ASN A 78 -6.59 7.52 13.05
N PRO A 79 -5.55 6.78 13.53
CA PRO A 79 -5.55 6.22 14.87
C PRO A 79 -5.67 7.25 16.00
N VAL A 80 -5.14 8.46 15.84
CA VAL A 80 -5.18 9.52 16.87
C VAL A 80 -6.62 9.95 17.16
N PHE A 81 -7.46 9.94 16.15
CA PHE A 81 -8.87 10.34 16.25
C PHE A 81 -9.83 9.15 16.23
N ALA A 82 -9.32 7.92 16.42
CA ALA A 82 -10.09 6.68 16.35
C ALA A 82 -10.98 6.58 15.10
N VAL A 83 -10.48 7.02 13.94
CA VAL A 83 -11.22 6.94 12.68
C VAL A 83 -11.32 5.47 12.26
N GLU A 84 -12.53 4.93 12.30
CA GLU A 84 -12.80 3.52 12.03
C GLU A 84 -13.07 3.21 10.56
N SER A 85 -12.87 1.94 10.20
CA SER A 85 -13.26 1.44 8.88
C SER A 85 -14.77 1.50 8.71
N GLN A 86 -15.24 1.93 7.54
CA GLN A 86 -16.67 2.00 7.21
C GLN A 86 -17.19 0.74 6.53
N GLY A 87 -16.49 -0.40 6.66
CA GLY A 87 -16.91 -1.68 6.07
C GLY A 87 -16.81 -1.78 4.54
N PHE A 88 -16.19 -0.80 3.86
CA PHE A 88 -16.11 -0.78 2.40
C PHE A 88 -15.18 -1.84 1.79
N CYS A 89 -14.19 -2.34 2.53
CA CYS A 89 -13.30 -3.38 2.03
C CYS A 89 -13.93 -4.77 2.26
N PRO A 90 -14.24 -5.53 1.19
CA PRO A 90 -14.90 -6.82 1.34
C PRO A 90 -13.93 -7.95 1.72
N LEU A 91 -12.61 -7.71 1.70
CA LEU A 91 -11.60 -8.75 1.90
C LEU A 91 -11.59 -9.27 3.34
N PRO A 92 -11.70 -10.60 3.56
CA PRO A 92 -11.78 -11.18 4.91
C PRO A 92 -10.62 -10.78 5.83
N ALA A 93 -9.38 -10.86 5.31
CA ALA A 93 -8.18 -10.51 6.08
C ALA A 93 -8.19 -9.04 6.55
N VAL A 94 -8.78 -8.13 5.77
CA VAL A 94 -8.88 -6.70 6.15
C VAL A 94 -9.96 -6.49 7.20
N LYS A 95 -11.10 -7.18 7.08
CA LYS A 95 -12.19 -7.11 8.06
C LYS A 95 -11.72 -7.55 9.45
N GLU A 96 -11.02 -8.68 9.54
CA GLU A 96 -10.50 -9.20 10.81
C GLU A 96 -9.54 -8.20 11.48
N VAL A 97 -8.61 -7.62 10.71
CA VAL A 97 -7.67 -6.62 11.22
C VAL A 97 -8.40 -5.36 11.69
N ALA A 98 -9.41 -4.89 10.94
CA ALA A 98 -10.19 -3.72 11.30
C ALA A 98 -10.99 -3.94 12.59
N GLU A 99 -11.68 -5.07 12.73
CA GLU A 99 -12.44 -5.40 13.94
C GLU A 99 -11.55 -5.49 15.18
N ARG A 100 -10.33 -6.05 15.03
CA ARG A 100 -9.35 -6.10 16.12
C ARG A 100 -8.86 -4.69 16.49
N ALA A 101 -8.62 -3.83 15.49
CA ALA A 101 -8.20 -2.45 15.73
C ALA A 101 -9.30 -1.64 16.45
N SER A 102 -10.55 -1.75 16.02
CA SER A 102 -11.71 -1.11 16.66
C SER A 102 -11.88 -1.53 18.12
N ARG A 103 -11.75 -2.83 18.43
CA ARG A 103 -11.83 -3.32 19.82
C ARG A 103 -10.82 -2.64 20.74
N ARG A 104 -9.58 -2.46 20.31
CA ARG A 104 -8.53 -1.79 21.09
C ARG A 104 -8.85 -0.34 21.46
N PHE A 105 -9.69 0.36 20.68
CA PHE A 105 -10.09 1.74 20.96
C PHE A 105 -11.30 1.86 21.90
N HIS A 106 -12.03 0.77 22.10
CA HIS A 106 -13.27 0.73 22.89
C HIS A 106 -13.15 -0.07 24.19
N GLU A 107 -11.96 -0.63 24.47
CA GLU A 107 -11.53 -1.17 25.76
C GLU A 107 -10.86 -0.07 26.60
#